data_AF-A0A3D3TCS9-F1
#
_entry.id   AF-A0A3D3TCS9-F1
#
_cell.length_a   1.000
_cell.length_b   1.000
_cell.length_c   1.000
_cell.angle_alpha   90.00
_cell.angle_beta   90.00
_cell.angle_gamma   90.00
#
_symmetry.space_group_name_H-M   'P 1'
#
loop_
_entity.id
_entity.type
_entity.pdbx_description
1 polymer ?
#
loop_
_entity_poly.entity_id
_entity_poly.type
_entity_poly.pdbx_seq_one_letter_code
_entity_poly.pdbx_strand_id
1 'polypeptide(L)'
;MVINLPPVQVEILNMFLAQAYVKANVVVEEIDLDGNSDYENICIDTNSNGVKDQFDYSYSNSEKLRKLLTDHPLSKEYHAKNYYRLYFVPDEATTVGGFSTSGQNFTICFGPIDRSTPVHELGHTLGLPHTFNGNTDDGAKYTYEDGKTDNIMDYCYLIWVEPQSFFHWQWETLNTNLNK
;
A
#
# COMPACT_ATOMS: atom_id res chain seq x y z
N MET A 1 -16.34 -5.64 14.67
CA MET A 1 -15.26 -5.30 15.64
C MET A 1 -14.68 -3.96 15.20
N VAL A 2 -14.74 -2.90 16.02
CA VAL A 2 -14.34 -1.55 15.60
C VAL A 2 -12.81 -1.44 15.65
N ILE A 3 -12.14 -1.51 14.50
CA ILE A 3 -10.72 -1.19 14.39
C ILE A 3 -10.60 0.20 13.77
N ASN A 4 -10.46 1.21 14.62
CA ASN A 4 -10.01 2.55 14.25
C ASN A 4 -8.55 2.47 13.76
N LEU A 5 -8.30 2.30 12.46
CA LEU A 5 -7.00 2.63 11.86
C LEU A 5 -7.13 3.69 10.73
N PRO A 6 -7.45 4.94 11.11
CA PRO A 6 -7.04 6.10 10.31
C PRO A 6 -5.96 7.06 10.87
N PRO A 7 -5.92 7.47 12.16
CA PRO A 7 -5.19 8.69 12.53
C PRO A 7 -3.68 8.62 12.31
N VAL A 8 -3.06 7.52 12.77
CA VAL A 8 -1.60 7.36 12.71
C VAL A 8 -1.14 7.17 11.27
N GLN A 9 -1.85 6.38 10.47
CA GLN A 9 -1.54 6.17 9.05
C GLN A 9 -1.64 7.47 8.25
N VAL A 10 -2.64 8.30 8.55
CA VAL A 10 -2.80 9.62 7.91
C VAL A 10 -1.69 10.58 8.32
N GLU A 11 -1.27 10.59 9.59
CA GLU A 11 -0.12 11.38 10.04
C GLU A 11 1.17 10.97 9.34
N ILE A 12 1.43 9.66 9.25
CA ILE A 12 2.62 9.12 8.58
C ILE A 12 2.62 9.46 7.09
N LEU A 13 1.48 9.27 6.41
CA LEU A 13 1.33 9.61 5.01
C LEU A 13 1.66 11.09 4.76
N ASN A 14 1.09 11.98 5.56
CA ASN A 14 1.35 13.41 5.46
C ASN A 14 2.81 13.76 5.77
N MET A 15 3.41 13.12 6.77
CA MET A 15 4.82 13.33 7.13
C MET A 15 5.75 13.03 5.95
N PHE A 16 5.55 11.91 5.25
CA PHE A 16 6.41 11.53 4.13
C PHE A 16 6.12 12.34 2.86
N LEU A 17 4.85 12.60 2.54
CA LEU A 17 4.47 13.43 1.40
C LEU A 17 4.97 14.88 1.55
N ALA A 18 5.01 15.40 2.77
CA ALA A 18 5.53 16.73 3.05
C ALA A 18 7.02 16.89 2.69
N GLN A 19 7.81 15.80 2.69
CA GLN A 19 9.21 15.85 2.23
C GLN A 19 9.32 16.26 0.76
N ALA A 20 8.32 15.88 -0.05
CA ALA A 20 8.21 16.26 -1.45
C ALA A 20 7.33 17.51 -1.67
N TYR A 21 7.05 18.30 -0.62
CA TYR A 21 6.14 19.46 -0.65
C TYR A 21 4.71 19.14 -1.11
N VAL A 22 4.27 17.89 -0.93
CA VAL A 22 2.92 17.45 -1.26
C VAL A 22 2.02 17.59 -0.03
N LYS A 23 0.89 18.29 -0.19
CA LYS A 23 -0.17 18.35 0.83
C LYS A 23 -1.36 17.51 0.38
N ALA A 24 -1.58 16.38 1.04
CA ALA A 24 -2.69 15.49 0.72
C ALA A 24 -4.02 16.01 1.30
N ASN A 25 -5.08 15.93 0.49
CA ASN A 25 -6.46 16.03 0.99
C ASN A 25 -6.95 14.62 1.30
N VAL A 26 -6.96 14.26 2.57
CA VAL A 26 -7.29 12.89 2.99
C VAL A 26 -8.74 12.82 3.44
N VAL A 27 -9.47 11.86 2.86
CA VAL A 27 -10.80 11.46 3.29
C VAL A 27 -10.72 10.01 3.74
N VAL A 28 -11.36 9.71 4.87
CA VAL A 28 -11.36 8.39 5.48
C VAL A 28 -12.79 7.87 5.42
N GLU A 29 -12.94 6.65 4.91
CA GLU A 29 -14.21 5.95 4.76
C GLU A 29 -14.06 4.51 5.23
N GLU A 30 -15.17 3.89 5.61
CA GLU A 30 -15.23 2.49 6.00
C GLU A 30 -15.90 1.65 4.91
N ILE A 31 -15.31 0.49 4.60
CA ILE A 31 -15.94 -0.53 3.74
C ILE A 31 -16.19 -1.74 4.62
N ASP A 32 -17.47 -2.07 4.82
CA ASP A 32 -17.87 -3.24 5.58
C ASP A 32 -17.83 -4.48 4.68
N LEU A 33 -16.97 -5.44 5.04
CA LEU A 33 -16.85 -6.75 4.40
C LEU A 33 -17.25 -7.89 5.34
N ASP A 34 -17.82 -7.59 6.51
CA ASP A 34 -18.22 -8.62 7.48
C ASP A 34 -19.28 -9.55 6.85
N GLY A 35 -19.02 -10.85 6.87
CA GLY A 35 -19.89 -11.87 6.26
C GLY A 35 -19.86 -11.88 4.72
N ASN A 36 -18.93 -11.17 4.08
CA ASN A 36 -18.77 -11.21 2.64
C ASN A 36 -18.12 -12.53 2.21
N SER A 37 -18.89 -13.42 1.58
CA SER A 37 -18.40 -14.73 1.15
C SER A 37 -17.24 -14.67 0.16
N ASP A 38 -17.17 -13.64 -0.69
CA ASP A 38 -16.07 -13.51 -1.66
C ASP A 38 -14.75 -13.18 -0.96
N TYR A 39 -14.80 -12.34 0.09
CA TYR A 39 -13.65 -12.07 0.95
C TYR A 39 -13.29 -13.30 1.80
N GLU A 40 -14.26 -13.94 2.44
CA GLU A 40 -14.00 -15.14 3.22
C GLU A 40 -13.36 -16.24 2.36
N ASN A 41 -13.79 -16.42 1.11
CA ASN A 41 -13.25 -17.44 0.20
C ASN A 41 -11.79 -17.22 -0.23
N ILE A 42 -11.22 -16.05 0.02
CA ILE A 42 -9.81 -15.72 -0.23
C ILE A 42 -8.99 -15.62 1.06
N CYS A 43 -9.58 -15.99 2.19
CA CYS A 43 -8.89 -16.14 3.47
C CYS A 43 -8.72 -17.62 3.83
N ILE A 44 -7.69 -17.91 4.62
CA ILE A 44 -7.33 -19.25 5.10
C ILE A 44 -7.28 -19.28 6.62
N ASP A 45 -7.44 -20.49 7.16
CA ASP A 45 -7.22 -20.81 8.57
C ASP A 45 -5.81 -21.38 8.71
N THR A 46 -4.89 -20.58 9.24
CA THR A 46 -3.47 -20.92 9.33
C THR A 46 -3.14 -21.82 10.52
N ASN A 47 -4.02 -21.90 11.53
CA ASN A 47 -3.80 -22.64 12.78
C ASN A 47 -4.77 -23.82 12.98
N SER A 48 -5.64 -24.08 12.01
CA SER A 48 -6.62 -25.18 11.98
C SER A 48 -7.65 -25.12 13.12
N ASN A 49 -8.00 -23.93 13.61
CA ASN A 49 -9.01 -23.75 14.66
C ASN A 49 -10.45 -23.60 14.12
N GLY A 50 -10.63 -23.65 12.80
CA GLY A 50 -11.91 -23.46 12.11
C GLY A 50 -12.25 -22.01 11.77
N VAL A 51 -11.36 -21.06 12.06
CA VAL A 51 -11.52 -19.62 11.80
C VAL A 51 -10.51 -19.19 10.76
N LYS A 52 -10.98 -18.56 9.68
CA LYS A 52 -10.10 -17.94 8.70
C LYS A 52 -9.50 -16.69 9.34
N ASP A 53 -8.18 -16.69 9.47
CA ASP A 53 -7.44 -15.69 10.26
C ASP A 53 -6.44 -14.89 9.42
N GLN A 54 -6.16 -15.29 8.18
CA GLN A 54 -5.30 -14.56 7.27
C GLN A 54 -5.82 -14.54 5.82
N PHE A 55 -5.51 -13.47 5.11
CA PHE A 55 -5.63 -13.39 3.66
C PHE A 55 -4.60 -14.31 2.99
N ASP A 56 -5.06 -15.20 2.12
CA ASP A 56 -4.21 -16.13 1.37
C ASP A 56 -3.61 -15.44 0.14
N TYR A 57 -2.44 -14.84 0.32
CA TYR A 57 -1.76 -14.10 -0.75
C TYR A 57 -1.31 -15.03 -1.87
N SER A 58 -2.00 -14.91 -3.00
CA SER A 58 -1.64 -15.48 -4.30
C SER A 58 -2.07 -14.53 -5.40
N TYR A 59 -1.50 -14.63 -6.61
CA TYR A 59 -1.94 -13.80 -7.73
C TYR A 59 -3.46 -13.88 -7.98
N SER A 60 -4.04 -15.07 -7.90
CA SER A 60 -5.49 -15.23 -8.12
C SER A 60 -6.32 -14.55 -7.03
N ASN A 61 -5.90 -14.65 -5.76
CA ASN A 61 -6.64 -14.08 -4.64
C ASN A 61 -6.45 -12.57 -4.54
N SER A 62 -5.26 -12.04 -4.86
CA SER A 62 -5.00 -10.60 -4.91
C SER A 62 -5.83 -9.92 -6.00
N GLU A 63 -6.01 -10.56 -7.16
CA GLU A 63 -6.89 -10.08 -8.23
C GLU A 63 -8.38 -10.07 -7.81
N LYS A 64 -8.82 -11.08 -7.06
CA LYS A 64 -10.19 -11.13 -6.50
C LYS A 64 -10.40 -10.04 -5.46
N LEU A 65 -9.47 -9.87 -4.52
CA LEU A 65 -9.53 -8.81 -3.51
C LEU A 65 -9.53 -7.43 -4.16
N ARG A 66 -8.65 -7.21 -5.15
CA ARG A 66 -8.64 -5.99 -5.95
C ARG A 66 -10.02 -5.73 -6.53
N LYS A 67 -10.60 -6.71 -7.21
CA LYS A 67 -11.91 -6.55 -7.83
C LYS A 67 -12.98 -6.24 -6.79
N LEU A 68 -13.04 -6.99 -5.70
CA LEU A 68 -13.98 -6.78 -4.61
C LEU A 68 -13.94 -5.33 -4.09
N LEU A 69 -12.75 -4.82 -3.79
CA LEU A 69 -12.57 -3.47 -3.26
C LEU A 69 -12.81 -2.37 -4.32
N THR A 70 -12.33 -2.57 -5.56
CA THR A 70 -12.47 -1.58 -6.64
C THR A 70 -13.88 -1.54 -7.23
N ASP A 71 -14.65 -2.63 -7.14
CA ASP A 71 -16.04 -2.66 -7.56
C ASP A 71 -17.01 -2.07 -6.54
N HIS A 72 -16.57 -1.84 -5.30
CA HIS A 72 -17.38 -1.25 -4.24
C HIS A 72 -17.89 0.16 -4.64
N PRO A 73 -19.15 0.52 -4.36
CA PRO A 73 -19.71 1.82 -4.76
C PRO A 73 -18.90 3.03 -4.30
N LEU A 74 -18.43 3.03 -3.04
CA LEU A 74 -17.57 4.10 -2.53
C LEU A 74 -16.25 4.19 -3.32
N SER A 75 -15.64 3.05 -3.63
CA SER A 75 -14.41 3.03 -4.41
C SER A 75 -14.59 3.62 -5.80
N LYS A 76 -15.70 3.29 -6.47
CA LYS A 76 -16.06 3.84 -7.79
C LYS A 76 -16.31 5.34 -7.73
N GLU A 77 -16.98 5.82 -6.69
CA GLU A 77 -17.21 7.25 -6.47
C GLU A 77 -15.88 8.01 -6.33
N TYR A 78 -14.99 7.56 -5.46
CA TYR A 78 -13.70 8.22 -5.23
C TYR A 78 -12.77 8.09 -6.44
N HIS A 79 -12.83 6.98 -7.18
CA HIS A 79 -12.13 6.83 -8.45
C HIS A 79 -12.60 7.87 -9.47
N ALA A 80 -13.92 8.08 -9.63
CA ALA A 80 -14.48 9.08 -10.54
C ALA A 80 -14.11 10.53 -10.15
N LYS A 81 -13.76 10.76 -8.88
CA LYS A 81 -13.24 12.03 -8.36
C LYS A 81 -11.70 12.13 -8.43
N ASN A 82 -11.02 11.19 -9.09
CA ASN A 82 -9.55 11.11 -9.21
C ASN A 82 -8.80 11.01 -7.86
N TYR A 83 -9.39 10.36 -6.86
CA TYR A 83 -8.66 10.04 -5.63
C TYR A 83 -7.77 8.82 -5.79
N TYR A 84 -6.59 8.88 -5.18
CA TYR A 84 -5.82 7.69 -4.83
C TYR A 84 -6.49 6.99 -3.65
N ARG A 85 -6.71 5.68 -3.76
CA ARG A 85 -7.44 4.88 -2.76
C ARG A 85 -6.49 3.96 -2.02
N LEU A 86 -6.28 4.18 -0.74
CA LEU A 86 -5.49 3.29 0.12
C LEU A 86 -6.48 2.43 0.91
N TYR A 87 -6.50 1.12 0.68
CA TYR A 87 -7.30 0.19 1.46
C TYR A 87 -6.47 -0.38 2.59
N PHE A 88 -7.01 -0.30 3.81
CA PHE A 88 -6.41 -0.90 4.99
C PHE A 88 -7.27 -2.09 5.40
N VAL A 89 -6.73 -3.28 5.19
CA VAL A 89 -7.36 -4.55 5.57
C VAL A 89 -6.78 -4.93 6.94
N PRO A 90 -7.62 -5.11 7.98
CA PRO A 90 -7.13 -5.37 9.33
C PRO A 90 -6.51 -6.77 9.49
N ASP A 91 -6.89 -7.72 8.63
CA ASP A 91 -6.36 -9.07 8.65
C ASP A 91 -4.93 -9.11 8.12
N GLU A 92 -4.13 -10.05 8.64
CA GLU A 92 -2.78 -10.31 8.12
C GLU A 92 -2.86 -11.05 6.79
N ALA A 93 -1.83 -10.89 5.95
CA ALA A 93 -1.64 -11.70 4.76
C ALA A 93 -0.44 -12.64 4.96
N THR A 94 -0.48 -13.81 4.33
CA THR A 94 0.51 -14.88 4.56
C THR A 94 1.97 -14.51 4.26
N THR A 95 2.23 -13.59 3.32
CA THR A 95 3.61 -13.33 2.83
C THR A 95 3.93 -11.86 2.53
N VAL A 96 2.97 -10.94 2.65
CA VAL A 96 3.17 -9.52 2.28
C VAL A 96 2.50 -8.59 3.30
N GLY A 97 3.07 -7.40 3.49
CA GLY A 97 2.42 -6.32 4.27
C GLY A 97 1.44 -5.49 3.43
N GLY A 98 1.55 -5.56 2.11
CA GLY A 98 0.72 -4.81 1.18
C GLY A 98 1.09 -5.12 -0.26
N PHE A 99 0.31 -4.57 -1.19
CA PHE A 99 0.65 -4.56 -2.61
C PHE A 99 -0.07 -3.44 -3.34
N SER A 100 0.52 -3.05 -4.45
CA SER A 100 0.02 -2.06 -5.38
C SER A 100 0.38 -2.45 -6.81
N THR A 101 -0.16 -1.74 -7.79
CA THR A 101 0.20 -1.93 -9.20
C THR A 101 0.49 -0.56 -9.79
N SER A 102 1.64 -0.43 -10.44
CA SER A 102 2.04 0.83 -11.09
C SER A 102 0.95 1.31 -12.05
N GLY A 103 0.62 2.60 -11.96
CA GLY A 103 -0.42 3.22 -12.79
C GLY A 103 -1.86 2.92 -12.37
N GLN A 104 -2.09 2.14 -11.31
CA GLN A 104 -3.40 2.00 -10.69
C GLN A 104 -3.50 2.96 -9.50
N ASN A 105 -4.55 3.79 -9.46
CA ASN A 105 -4.76 4.74 -8.36
C ASN A 105 -5.34 4.06 -7.11
N PHE A 106 -4.78 2.92 -6.70
CA PHE A 106 -5.09 2.28 -5.44
C PHE A 106 -3.95 1.40 -4.91
N THR A 107 -3.94 1.17 -3.60
CA THR A 107 -3.07 0.22 -2.91
C THR A 107 -3.86 -0.51 -1.81
N ILE A 108 -3.41 -1.71 -1.44
CA ILE A 108 -3.97 -2.53 -0.36
C ILE A 108 -2.86 -2.81 0.65
N CYS A 109 -3.10 -2.53 1.93
CA CYS A 109 -2.19 -2.80 3.05
C CYS A 109 -2.89 -3.71 4.06
N PHE A 110 -2.17 -4.69 4.59
CA PHE A 110 -2.65 -5.71 5.53
C PHE A 110 -2.16 -5.42 6.95
N GLY A 111 -2.87 -5.96 7.94
CA GLY A 111 -2.52 -5.87 9.35
C GLY A 111 -1.43 -6.86 9.76
N PRO A 112 -0.81 -6.66 10.94
CA PRO A 112 -0.57 -5.36 11.57
C PRO A 112 0.24 -4.46 10.63
N ILE A 113 -0.23 -3.23 10.43
CA ILE A 113 0.35 -2.31 9.44
C ILE A 113 1.68 -1.76 9.97
N ASP A 114 2.78 -2.10 9.29
CA ASP A 114 4.06 -1.41 9.48
C ASP A 114 3.93 0.06 9.07
N ARG A 115 4.63 0.93 9.79
CA ARG A 115 4.58 2.38 9.61
C ARG A 115 4.88 2.80 8.17
N SER A 116 5.81 2.12 7.50
CA SER A 116 6.28 2.49 6.17
C SER A 116 5.45 1.90 5.02
N THR A 117 4.79 0.76 5.22
CA THR A 117 4.08 0.02 4.16
C THR A 117 3.09 0.87 3.37
N PRO A 118 2.20 1.68 3.99
CA PRO A 118 1.23 2.45 3.21
C PRO A 118 1.87 3.46 2.26
N VAL A 119 2.98 4.04 2.68
CA VAL A 119 3.70 5.05 1.89
C VAL A 119 4.60 4.40 0.85
N HIS A 120 5.18 3.24 1.16
CA HIS A 120 5.90 2.40 0.20
C HIS A 120 4.99 2.01 -0.97
N GLU A 121 3.82 1.46 -0.68
CA GLU A 121 2.89 1.03 -1.72
C GLU A 121 2.25 2.20 -2.49
N LEU A 122 2.00 3.33 -1.82
CA LEU A 122 1.61 4.54 -2.52
C LEU A 122 2.74 5.03 -3.45
N GLY A 123 4.00 4.89 -3.05
CA GLY A 123 5.15 5.19 -3.88
C GLY A 123 5.12 4.43 -5.21
N HIS A 124 4.87 3.12 -5.17
CA HIS A 124 4.68 2.30 -6.37
C HIS A 124 3.51 2.75 -7.24
N THR A 125 2.37 3.07 -6.62
CA THR A 125 1.21 3.64 -7.30
C THR A 125 1.55 4.96 -8.02
N LEU A 126 2.42 5.76 -7.41
CA LEU A 126 2.94 7.02 -7.95
C LEU A 126 4.19 6.84 -8.84
N GLY A 127 4.47 5.62 -9.30
CA GLY A 127 5.52 5.33 -10.27
C GLY A 127 6.93 5.30 -9.70
N LEU A 128 7.09 5.14 -8.38
CA LEU A 128 8.40 4.89 -7.78
C LEU A 128 8.71 3.39 -7.83
N PRO A 129 9.82 2.97 -8.44
CA PRO A 129 10.35 1.63 -8.28
C PRO A 129 11.12 1.50 -6.95
N HIS A 130 11.43 0.27 -6.57
CA HIS A 130 12.41 0.03 -5.51
C HIS A 130 13.76 0.62 -5.87
N THR A 131 14.50 1.11 -4.86
CA THR A 131 15.84 1.68 -5.05
C THR A 131 16.87 0.66 -5.55
N PHE A 132 16.61 -0.63 -5.43
CA PHE A 132 17.46 -1.73 -5.91
C PHE A 132 17.02 -2.31 -7.27
N ASN A 133 15.96 -1.79 -7.90
CA ASN A 133 15.47 -2.25 -9.21
C ASN A 133 16.11 -1.47 -10.38
N GLY A 134 17.38 -1.71 -10.68
CA GLY A 134 18.12 -0.95 -11.71
C GLY A 134 17.98 -1.40 -13.16
N ASN A 135 17.60 -2.67 -13.38
CA ASN A 135 17.76 -3.33 -14.69
C ASN A 135 16.46 -3.52 -15.46
N THR A 136 15.50 -2.59 -15.32
CA THR A 136 14.19 -2.65 -15.99
C THR A 136 13.86 -1.30 -16.63
N ASP A 137 13.00 -1.29 -17.66
CA ASP A 137 12.54 -0.04 -18.30
C ASP A 137 11.80 0.89 -17.30
N ASP A 138 11.18 0.31 -16.27
CA ASP A 138 10.57 1.01 -15.13
C ASP A 138 11.52 1.11 -13.92
N GLY A 139 12.83 0.95 -14.13
CA GLY A 139 13.83 0.83 -13.09
C GLY A 139 14.16 2.15 -12.38
N ALA A 140 14.75 2.04 -11.20
CA ALA A 140 15.20 3.18 -10.42
C ALA A 140 16.27 3.98 -11.17
N LYS A 141 16.16 5.31 -11.10
CA LYS A 141 17.13 6.26 -11.69
C LYS A 141 18.57 5.99 -11.21
N TYR A 142 18.71 5.58 -9.95
CA TYR A 142 19.95 5.14 -9.34
C TYR A 142 19.67 3.85 -8.58
N THR A 143 20.59 2.89 -8.71
CA THR A 143 20.44 1.57 -8.09
C THR A 143 21.35 1.44 -6.88
N TYR A 144 20.77 1.01 -5.77
CA TYR A 144 21.46 0.75 -4.51
C TYR A 144 21.35 -0.75 -4.17
N GLU A 145 22.19 -1.21 -3.25
CA GLU A 145 22.08 -2.57 -2.73
C GLU A 145 20.85 -2.68 -1.80
N ASP A 146 20.09 -3.77 -1.95
CA ASP A 146 18.88 -4.05 -1.17
C ASP A 146 19.16 -4.00 0.34
N GLY A 147 18.36 -3.20 1.06
CA GLY A 147 18.46 -2.98 2.49
C GLY A 147 19.66 -2.13 2.91
N LYS A 148 20.37 -1.46 2.01
CA LYS A 148 21.54 -0.62 2.35
C LYS A 148 21.26 0.87 2.42
N THR A 149 20.01 1.28 2.25
CA THR A 149 19.58 2.67 2.42
C THR A 149 18.52 2.77 3.52
N ASP A 150 18.20 3.98 3.95
CA ASP A 150 17.03 4.27 4.80
C ASP A 150 15.85 4.80 3.96
N ASN A 151 15.85 4.48 2.66
CA ASN A 151 14.85 4.95 1.72
C ASN A 151 13.52 4.22 1.91
N ILE A 152 12.41 4.95 1.76
CA ILE A 152 11.05 4.38 1.87
C ILE A 152 10.78 3.29 0.83
N MET A 153 11.39 3.37 -0.36
CA MET A 153 11.27 2.37 -1.42
C MET A 153 12.33 1.26 -1.34
N ASP A 154 13.00 1.10 -0.20
CA ASP A 154 13.95 0.02 0.09
C ASP A 154 13.32 -0.98 1.07
N TYR A 155 13.90 -2.17 1.22
CA TYR A 155 13.49 -3.17 2.21
C TYR A 155 14.32 -3.12 3.49
N CYS A 156 14.81 -1.93 3.85
CA CYS A 156 15.63 -1.72 5.03
C CYS A 156 14.91 -2.09 6.35
N TYR A 157 13.58 -2.07 6.37
CA TYR A 157 12.77 -2.53 7.50
C TYR A 157 12.96 -4.03 7.79
N LEU A 158 13.25 -4.87 6.78
CA LEU A 158 13.53 -6.29 6.95
C LEU A 158 14.84 -6.56 7.71
N ILE A 159 15.71 -5.54 7.80
CA ILE A 159 16.95 -5.58 8.57
C ILE A 159 16.94 -4.59 9.75
N TRP A 160 15.76 -4.22 10.24
CA TRP A 160 15.55 -3.38 11.43
C TRP A 160 16.05 -1.94 11.31
N VAL A 161 16.10 -1.42 10.09
CA VAL A 161 16.34 0.01 9.83
C VAL A 161 15.00 0.67 9.51
N GLU A 162 14.63 1.67 10.31
CA GLU A 162 13.40 2.44 10.10
C GLU A 162 13.52 3.30 8.83
N PRO A 163 12.61 3.16 7.84
CA PRO A 163 12.63 4.01 6.65
C PRO A 163 12.39 5.49 7.00
N GLN A 164 13.25 6.38 6.50
CA GLN A 164 13.27 7.80 6.89
C GLN A 164 12.77 8.73 5.79
N SER A 165 13.15 8.49 4.53
CA SER A 165 12.93 9.47 3.48
C SER A 165 12.87 8.91 2.07
N PHE A 166 12.29 9.71 1.17
CA PHE A 166 12.51 9.55 -0.26
C PHE A 166 13.78 10.30 -0.68
N PHE A 167 14.45 9.84 -1.74
CA PHE A 167 15.51 10.59 -2.40
C PHE A 167 14.93 11.75 -3.21
N HIS A 168 15.73 12.79 -3.42
CA HIS A 168 15.31 13.98 -4.17
C HIS A 168 14.71 13.65 -5.55
N TRP A 169 15.31 12.70 -6.29
CA TRP A 169 14.77 12.31 -7.61
C TRP A 169 13.40 11.62 -7.51
N GLN A 170 13.08 10.95 -6.40
CA GLN A 170 11.76 10.38 -6.16
C GLN A 170 10.75 11.49 -5.88
N TRP A 171 11.16 12.59 -5.24
CA TRP A 171 10.29 13.77 -5.06
C TRP A 171 9.87 14.37 -6.41
N GLU A 172 10.78 14.42 -7.38
CA GLU A 172 10.49 14.86 -8.76
C GLU A 172 9.43 13.95 -9.42
N THR A 173 9.58 12.63 -9.28
CA THR A 173 8.61 11.65 -9.81
C THR A 173 7.24 11.79 -9.13
N LEU A 174 7.20 11.87 -7.79
CA LEU A 174 5.97 12.05 -7.01
C LEU A 174 5.23 13.31 -7.45
N ASN A 175 5.92 14.46 -7.50
CA ASN A 175 5.31 15.72 -7.95
C ASN A 175 4.83 15.66 -9.40
N THR A 176 5.57 14.99 -10.27
CA THR A 176 5.16 14.85 -11.69
C THR A 176 3.90 14.01 -11.83
N ASN A 177 3.75 12.95 -11.04
CA ASN A 177 2.61 12.04 -11.17
C ASN A 177 1.36 12.48 -10.39
N LEU A 178 1.53 13.26 -9.32
CA LEU A 178 0.41 13.84 -8.57
C LEU A 178 -0.24 15.07 -9.25
N ASN A 179 0.50 15.75 -10.13
CA ASN A 179 0.02 16.95 -10.85
C ASN A 179 -0.53 16.63 -12.27
N LYS A 180 -0.77 15.35 -12.59
CA LYS A 180 -1.38 14.91 -13.85
C LYS A 180 -2.90 14.83 -13.72
#